data_AF-A0AAV4MJL9-F1
#
_entry.id   AF-A0AAV4MJL9-F1
#
_cell.length_a   1.000
_cell.length_b   1.000
_cell.length_c   1.000
_cell.angle_alpha   90.00
_cell.angle_beta   90.00
_cell.angle_gamma   90.00
#
_symmetry.space_group_name_H-M   'P 1'
#
loop_
_entity.id
_entity.type
_entity.pdbx_description
1 polymer ?
#
loop_
_entity_poly.entity_id
_entity_poly.type
_entity_poly.pdbx_seq_one_letter_code
_entity_poly.pdbx_strand_id
1 'polypeptide(L)'
;MQNITISAADLEDPPTIEPPWEKMKFEWKFHQEQDSGCCIFPDGSKMGNRVGCAMVVYTERAEIFHSCKRLNDEASVYMAEMNAIKLAIEHIIHNRIP
;
A
#
# COMPACT_ATOMS: atom_id res chain seq x y z
N MET A 1 -18.27 34.41 37.68
CA MET A 1 -17.76 33.32 36.82
C MET A 1 -16.68 32.61 37.60
N GLN A 2 -16.79 31.30 37.81
CA GLN A 2 -15.72 30.50 38.40
C GLN A 2 -14.71 30.16 37.31
N ASN A 3 -13.42 30.42 37.57
CA ASN A 3 -12.35 30.01 36.68
C ASN A 3 -12.07 28.53 36.94
N ILE A 4 -12.25 27.69 35.92
CA ILE A 4 -11.85 26.29 35.95
C ILE A 4 -10.36 26.25 35.59
N THR A 5 -9.53 25.84 36.53
CA THR A 5 -8.10 25.62 36.32
C THR A 5 -7.89 24.11 36.15
N ILE A 6 -7.57 23.67 34.94
CA ILE A 6 -7.19 22.28 34.68
C ILE A 6 -5.69 22.17 34.97
N SER A 7 -5.32 21.32 35.92
CA SER A 7 -3.94 21.03 36.27
C SER A 7 -3.39 19.89 35.40
N ALA A 8 -2.07 19.77 35.28
CA ALA A 8 -1.46 18.66 34.54
C ALA A 8 -1.82 17.27 35.11
N ALA A 9 -2.28 17.20 36.36
CA ALA A 9 -2.74 15.97 36.98
C ALA A 9 -4.15 15.54 36.52
N ASP A 10 -4.89 16.44 35.87
CA ASP A 10 -6.23 16.18 35.31
C ASP A 10 -6.15 15.66 33.85
N LEU A 11 -4.95 15.56 33.28
CA LEU A 11 -4.69 14.90 32.00
C LEU A 11 -4.42 13.43 32.28
N GLU A 12 -5.36 12.55 31.94
CA GLU A 12 -5.07 11.12 31.86
C GLU A 12 -3.91 10.90 30.89
N ASP A 13 -2.96 10.04 31.26
CA ASP A 13 -1.92 9.62 30.34
C ASP A 13 -2.58 9.11 29.06
N PRO A 14 -2.14 9.57 27.87
CA PRO A 14 -2.72 9.09 26.63
C PRO A 14 -2.62 7.56 26.64
N PRO A 15 -3.69 6.84 26.24
CA PRO A 15 -3.66 5.40 26.21
C PRO A 15 -2.42 4.97 25.42
N THR A 16 -1.67 4.02 25.94
CA THR A 16 -0.51 3.45 25.25
C THR A 16 -1.01 2.90 23.92
N ILE A 17 -0.81 3.68 22.85
CA ILE A 17 -1.17 3.25 21.51
C ILE A 17 -0.10 2.24 21.11
N GLU A 18 -0.38 0.97 21.37
CA GLU A 18 0.40 -0.12 20.80
C GLU A 18 0.54 0.13 19.30
N PRO A 19 1.77 0.12 18.79
CA PRO A 19 1.97 0.50 17.42
C PRO A 19 1.28 -0.51 16.48
N PRO A 20 0.79 -0.06 15.31
CA PRO A 20 -0.02 -0.91 14.42
C PRO A 20 0.63 -2.24 14.03
N TRP A 21 1.98 -2.29 13.96
CA TRP A 21 2.75 -3.49 13.61
C TRP A 21 2.74 -4.59 14.68
N GLU A 22 2.34 -4.28 15.93
CA GLU A 22 2.11 -5.30 16.96
C GLU A 22 0.74 -5.97 16.82
N LYS A 23 -0.24 -5.26 16.23
CA LYS A 23 -1.61 -5.74 16.02
C LYS A 23 -1.78 -6.52 14.72
N MET A 24 -1.05 -6.14 13.68
CA MET A 24 -1.09 -6.81 12.37
C MET A 24 0.19 -7.60 12.14
N LYS A 25 0.17 -8.86 12.56
CA LYS A 25 1.17 -9.86 12.17
C LYS A 25 0.59 -10.69 11.04
N PHE A 26 0.96 -10.37 9.81
CA PHE A 26 0.69 -11.25 8.68
C PHE A 26 1.83 -12.25 8.58
N GLU A 27 1.51 -13.52 8.40
CA GLU A 27 2.52 -14.53 8.11
C GLU A 27 3.03 -14.31 6.68
N TRP A 28 4.24 -13.78 6.55
CA TRP A 28 4.91 -13.66 5.26
C TRP A 28 5.37 -15.05 4.80
N LYS A 29 4.56 -15.69 3.96
CA LYS A 29 4.96 -16.91 3.27
C LYS A 29 5.61 -16.55 1.96
N PHE A 30 6.90 -16.83 1.85
CA PHE A 30 7.57 -16.77 0.56
C PHE A 30 6.98 -17.87 -0.33
N HIS A 31 6.22 -17.48 -1.35
CA HIS A 31 5.76 -18.41 -2.37
C HIS A 31 6.77 -18.42 -3.51
N GLN A 32 7.41 -19.55 -3.74
CA GLN A 32 8.25 -19.74 -4.91
C GLN A 32 7.33 -20.06 -6.10
N GLU A 33 7.26 -19.16 -7.08
CA GLU A 33 6.44 -19.35 -8.27
C GLU A 33 6.80 -20.66 -8.98
N GLN A 34 5.78 -21.43 -9.36
CA GLN A 34 5.92 -22.46 -10.38
C GLN A 34 5.96 -21.76 -11.74
N ASP A 35 6.92 -22.13 -12.59
CA ASP A 35 7.34 -21.49 -13.86
C ASP A 35 6.25 -21.44 -14.96
N SER A 36 4.97 -21.63 -14.62
CA SER A 36 3.83 -21.71 -15.54
C SER A 36 2.73 -20.67 -15.26
N GLY A 37 3.03 -19.62 -14.48
CA GLY A 37 2.10 -18.56 -14.09
C GLY A 37 2.35 -17.20 -14.74
N CYS A 38 1.39 -16.28 -14.53
CA CYS A 38 1.49 -14.88 -14.88
C CYS A 38 2.03 -14.08 -13.67
N CYS A 39 3.16 -13.41 -13.82
CA CYS A 39 3.78 -12.61 -12.75
C CYS A 39 3.30 -11.15 -12.85
N ILE A 40 2.82 -10.56 -11.76
CA ILE A 40 2.44 -9.13 -11.72
C ILE A 40 3.32 -8.40 -10.71
N PHE A 41 4.01 -7.36 -11.18
CA PHE A 41 4.90 -6.54 -10.38
C PHE A 41 4.34 -5.12 -10.24
N PRO A 42 3.64 -4.82 -9.13
CA PRO A 42 3.19 -3.47 -8.82
C PRO A 42 4.31 -2.65 -8.17
N ASP A 43 4.35 -1.34 -8.44
CA ASP A 43 5.26 -0.39 -7.80
C ASP A 43 4.62 1.01 -7.65
N GLY A 44 4.85 1.65 -6.51
CA GLY A 44 4.40 3.00 -6.19
C GLY A 44 5.57 3.97 -5.98
N SER A 45 5.58 5.10 -6.69
CA SER A 45 6.69 6.05 -6.60
C SER A 45 6.25 7.45 -6.19
N LYS A 46 7.15 8.15 -5.49
CA LYS A 46 7.08 9.58 -5.23
C LYS A 46 8.43 10.23 -5.46
N MET A 47 8.46 11.25 -6.33
CA MET A 47 9.65 12.07 -6.60
C MET A 47 9.30 13.55 -6.49
N GLY A 48 9.70 14.17 -5.37
CA GLY A 48 9.24 15.51 -5.01
C GLY A 48 7.71 15.54 -4.84
N ASN A 49 7.04 16.49 -5.49
CA ASN A 49 5.57 16.59 -5.49
C ASN A 49 4.92 15.68 -6.54
N ARG A 50 5.68 14.77 -7.15
CA ARG A 50 5.16 13.90 -8.21
C ARG A 50 4.95 12.50 -7.70
N VAL A 51 3.70 12.07 -7.64
CA VAL A 51 3.30 10.74 -7.15
C VAL A 51 2.64 9.94 -8.28
N GLY A 52 2.93 8.66 -8.36
CA GLY A 52 2.29 7.78 -9.34
C GLY A 52 2.48 6.31 -8.96
N CYS A 53 1.68 5.46 -9.58
CA CYS A 53 1.82 4.02 -9.43
C CYS A 53 1.83 3.35 -10.80
N ALA A 54 2.41 2.17 -10.85
CA ALA A 54 2.43 1.34 -12.05
C ALA A 54 2.33 -0.14 -11.68
N MET A 55 2.01 -0.95 -12.68
CA MET A 55 2.24 -2.39 -12.63
C MET A 55 2.73 -2.87 -14.00
N VAL A 56 3.48 -3.96 -13.99
CA VAL A 56 3.88 -4.68 -15.18
C VAL A 56 3.57 -6.17 -15.01
N VAL A 57 3.16 -6.80 -16.09
CA VAL A 57 2.72 -8.18 -16.14
C VAL A 57 3.63 -8.96 -17.09
N TYR A 58 4.17 -10.06 -16.59
CA TYR A 58 5.05 -10.97 -17.32
C TYR A 58 4.42 -12.36 -17.47
N THR A 59 4.69 -13.01 -18.59
CA THR A 59 4.42 -14.44 -18.80
C THR A 59 5.58 -15.01 -19.60
N GLU A 60 6.10 -16.17 -19.20
CA GLU A 60 7.26 -16.81 -19.87
C GLU A 60 8.45 -15.86 -20.09
N ARG A 61 8.71 -14.97 -19.11
CA ARG A 61 9.77 -13.94 -19.12
C ARG A 61 9.60 -12.84 -20.16
N ALA A 62 8.45 -12.75 -20.82
CA ALA A 62 8.08 -11.65 -21.70
C ALA A 62 7.08 -10.72 -20.99
N GLU A 63 7.29 -9.41 -21.13
CA GLU A 63 6.29 -8.42 -20.74
C GLU A 63 5.09 -8.51 -21.68
N ILE A 64 3.89 -8.70 -21.13
CA ILE A 64 2.65 -8.82 -21.91
C ILE A 64 1.71 -7.63 -21.71
N PHE A 65 1.83 -6.92 -20.59
CA PHE A 65 0.98 -5.79 -20.26
C PHE A 65 1.65 -4.90 -19.22
N HIS A 66 1.38 -3.59 -19.28
CA HIS A 66 1.71 -2.66 -18.21
C HIS A 66 0.61 -1.61 -18.07
N SER A 67 0.52 -0.99 -16.89
CA SER A 67 -0.38 0.14 -16.65
C SER A 67 0.26 1.10 -15.68
N CYS A 68 0.10 2.39 -15.93
CA CYS A 68 0.64 3.46 -15.09
C CYS A 68 -0.46 4.48 -14.81
N LYS A 69 -0.49 5.02 -13.60
CA LYS A 69 -1.48 6.01 -13.17
C LYS A 69 -0.83 7.14 -12.39
N ARG A 70 -1.14 8.37 -12.81
CA ARG A 70 -0.81 9.58 -12.05
C ARG A 70 -1.75 9.72 -10.85
N LEU A 71 -1.18 9.98 -9.67
CA LEU A 71 -1.95 10.27 -8.46
C LEU A 71 -1.86 11.76 -8.13
N ASN A 72 -2.64 12.17 -7.13
CA ASN A 72 -2.55 13.52 -6.57
C ASN A 72 -1.13 13.75 -6.03
N ASP A 73 -0.58 14.95 -6.26
CA ASP A 73 0.76 15.37 -5.87
C ASP A 73 0.99 15.34 -4.35
N GLU A 74 -0.08 15.46 -3.57
CA GLU A 74 -0.10 15.40 -2.11
C GLU A 74 -0.12 13.96 -1.57
N ALA A 75 -0.38 12.96 -2.43
CA ALA A 75 -0.42 11.57 -2.00
C ALA A 75 0.94 11.13 -1.41
N SER A 76 0.89 10.25 -0.40
CA SER A 76 2.10 9.65 0.15
C SER A 76 2.63 8.55 -0.76
N VAL A 77 3.91 8.18 -0.59
CA VAL A 77 4.46 7.00 -1.28
C VAL A 77 3.68 5.73 -0.91
N TYR A 78 3.23 5.61 0.35
CA TYR A 78 2.36 4.51 0.78
C TYR A 78 1.05 4.45 0.00
N MET A 79 0.41 5.59 -0.26
CA MET A 79 -0.80 5.62 -1.10
C MET A 79 -0.50 5.22 -2.53
N ALA A 80 0.69 5.54 -3.07
CA ALA A 80 1.12 5.10 -4.38
C ALA A 80 1.24 3.57 -4.45
N GLU A 81 1.92 2.96 -3.48
CA GLU A 81 2.09 1.51 -3.38
C GLU A 81 0.74 0.79 -3.29
N MET A 82 -0.17 1.29 -2.42
CA MET A 82 -1.50 0.71 -2.29
C MET A 82 -2.32 0.83 -3.59
N ASN A 83 -2.16 1.92 -4.34
CA ASN A 83 -2.81 2.05 -5.64
C ASN A 83 -2.17 1.13 -6.70
N ALA A 84 -0.87 0.84 -6.63
CA ALA A 84 -0.21 -0.13 -7.49
C ALA A 84 -0.77 -1.54 -7.28
N ILE A 85 -0.91 -1.96 -6.02
CA ILE A 85 -1.54 -3.24 -5.64
C ILE A 85 -3.01 -3.27 -6.11
N LYS A 86 -3.75 -2.17 -5.94
CA LYS A 86 -5.13 -2.06 -6.44
C LYS A 86 -5.21 -2.26 -7.95
N LEU A 87 -4.29 -1.68 -8.73
CA LEU A 87 -4.21 -1.89 -10.17
C LEU A 87 -3.99 -3.38 -10.51
N ALA A 88 -3.10 -4.06 -9.77
CA ALA A 88 -2.85 -5.48 -9.95
C ALA A 88 -4.10 -6.33 -9.66
N ILE A 89 -4.79 -6.08 -8.55
CA ILE A 89 -6.03 -6.79 -8.19
C ILE A 89 -7.12 -6.57 -9.23
N GLU A 90 -7.31 -5.31 -9.68
CA GLU A 90 -8.27 -5.00 -10.74
C GLU A 90 -7.93 -5.75 -12.03
N HIS A 91 -6.65 -5.86 -12.40
CA HIS A 91 -6.23 -6.62 -13.56
C HIS A 91 -6.51 -8.11 -13.43
N ILE A 92 -6.23 -8.71 -12.26
CA ILE A 92 -6.52 -10.12 -11.97
C ILE A 92 -8.02 -10.39 -12.11
N ILE A 93 -8.86 -9.57 -11.47
CA ILE A 93 -10.32 -9.73 -11.48
C ILE A 93 -10.87 -9.59 -12.90
N HIS A 94 -10.45 -8.55 -13.64
CA HIS A 94 -10.97 -8.32 -15.00
C HIS A 94 -10.54 -9.40 -15.99
N ASN A 95 -9.30 -9.88 -15.91
CA ASN A 95 -8.75 -10.88 -16.84
C ASN A 95 -8.97 -12.32 -16.37
N ARG A 96 -9.59 -12.52 -15.20
CA ARG A 96 -9.81 -13.84 -14.59
C ARG A 96 -8.51 -14.66 -14.49
N ILE A 97 -7.42 -13.99 -14.12
CA ILE A 97 -6.15 -14.66 -13.84
C ILE A 97 -6.35 -15.46 -12.54
N PRO A 98 -6.14 -16.78 -12.56
CA PRO A 98 -6.38 -17.66 -11.41
C PRO A 98 -5.38 -17.43 -10.26
#